data_AF-B1VQD4-F1
#
_entry.id   AF-B1VQD4-F1
#
_cell.length_a   1.000
_cell.length_b   1.000
_cell.length_c   1.000
_cell.angle_alpha   90.00
_cell.angle_beta   90.00
_cell.angle_gamma   90.00
#
_symmetry.space_group_name_H-M   'P 1'
#
loop_
_entity.id
_entity.type
_entity.pdbx_description
1 polymer ?
#
loop_
_entity_poly.entity_id
_entity_poly.type
_entity_poly.pdbx_seq_one_letter_code
_entity_poly.pdbx_strand_id
1 'polypeptide(L)'
;MAAADHRSAVHANSDDPAEQLAWRRLTARHGDRLNEIMEEYGWPTADLVGEEAARAAWLVAQHADRQLDVQRRALQLMRQAVSEGSAGPRELAFLHDRTLVNEGGKQIYGTQIAGVKDGAPVPWPCEDPERVDELRADVGIEPFDAYVAQFSVA
;
A
#
# COMPACT_ATOMS: atom_id res chain seq x y z
N MET A 1 4.22 -8.93 -13.42
CA MET A 1 4.75 -8.03 -12.38
C MET A 1 4.13 -8.35 -11.03
N ALA A 2 2.88 -7.98 -10.76
CA ALA A 2 2.25 -8.18 -9.45
C ALA A 2 2.18 -9.64 -8.94
N ALA A 3 1.98 -10.63 -9.81
CA ALA A 3 2.00 -12.04 -9.36
C ALA A 3 3.36 -12.48 -8.81
N ALA A 4 4.46 -11.89 -9.30
CA ALA A 4 5.79 -12.13 -8.75
C ALA A 4 5.97 -11.38 -7.42
N ASP A 5 5.47 -10.15 -7.31
CA ASP A 5 5.49 -9.41 -6.05
C ASP A 5 4.71 -10.12 -4.95
N HIS A 6 3.49 -10.57 -5.24
CA HIS A 6 2.67 -11.25 -4.25
C HIS A 6 3.34 -12.52 -3.70
N ARG A 7 3.94 -13.34 -4.59
CA ARG A 7 4.67 -14.54 -4.16
C ARG A 7 5.91 -14.22 -3.33
N SER A 8 6.57 -13.09 -3.61
CA SER A 8 7.81 -12.70 -2.94
C SER A 8 7.61 -11.77 -1.74
N ALA A 9 6.40 -11.25 -1.51
CA ALA A 9 6.10 -10.32 -0.42
C ALA A 9 6.35 -10.93 0.98
N VAL A 10 6.27 -12.26 1.10
CA VAL A 10 6.64 -12.98 2.33
C VAL A 10 8.12 -12.75 2.72
N HIS A 11 8.98 -12.43 1.75
CA HIS A 11 10.38 -12.18 1.97
C HIS A 11 10.70 -10.70 2.25
N ALA A 12 9.71 -9.80 2.18
CA ALA A 12 9.92 -8.37 2.44
C ALA A 12 10.48 -8.11 3.86
N ASN A 13 10.10 -8.97 4.81
CA ASN A 13 10.56 -8.96 6.19
C ASN A 13 11.39 -10.22 6.53
N SER A 14 11.99 -10.88 5.54
CA SER A 14 12.85 -12.05 5.78
C SER A 14 14.09 -11.66 6.58
N ASP A 15 14.53 -12.54 7.49
CA ASP A 15 15.80 -12.39 8.20
C ASP A 15 17.02 -12.67 7.30
N ASP A 16 16.83 -13.22 6.10
CA ASP A 16 17.90 -13.48 5.12
C ASP A 16 18.20 -12.24 4.25
N PRO A 17 19.42 -11.67 4.34
CA PRO A 17 19.81 -10.53 3.50
C PRO A 17 19.76 -10.79 1.99
N ALA A 18 19.96 -12.03 1.53
CA ALA A 18 19.89 -12.37 0.10
C ALA A 18 18.46 -12.27 -0.43
N GLU A 19 17.49 -12.76 0.34
CA GLU A 19 16.06 -12.66 0.01
C GLU A 19 15.59 -11.20 0.05
N GLN A 20 16.03 -10.42 1.04
CA GLN A 20 15.76 -8.98 1.09
C GLN A 20 16.30 -8.25 -0.14
N LEU A 21 17.52 -8.58 -0.58
CA LEU A 21 18.12 -7.97 -1.77
C LEU A 21 17.36 -8.36 -3.05
N ALA A 22 16.92 -9.61 -3.18
CA ALA A 22 16.08 -10.06 -4.28
C ALA A 22 14.74 -9.31 -4.33
N TRP A 23 14.07 -9.17 -3.18
CA TRP A 23 12.83 -8.40 -3.04
C TRP A 23 13.01 -6.94 -3.45
N ARG A 24 14.04 -6.27 -2.94
CA ARG A 24 14.35 -4.87 -3.29
C ARG A 24 14.59 -4.68 -4.78
N ARG A 25 15.29 -5.61 -5.42
CA ARG A 25 15.54 -5.55 -6.88
C ARG A 25 14.27 -5.78 -7.69
N LEU A 26 13.40 -6.69 -7.24
CA LEU A 26 12.14 -7.00 -7.93
C LEU A 26 11.19 -5.81 -7.89
N THR A 27 10.91 -5.33 -6.68
CA THR A 27 10.02 -4.19 -6.45
C THR A 27 10.54 -2.92 -7.12
N ALA A 28 11.86 -2.69 -7.14
CA ALA A 28 12.42 -1.54 -7.84
C ALA A 28 12.10 -1.56 -9.35
N ARG A 29 12.33 -2.70 -10.02
CA ARG A 29 12.01 -2.84 -11.45
C ARG A 29 10.52 -2.69 -11.75
N HIS A 30 9.66 -3.17 -10.85
CA HIS A 30 8.22 -3.00 -11.02
C HIS A 30 7.79 -1.55 -10.77
N GLY A 31 8.38 -0.87 -9.79
CA GLY A 31 8.18 0.55 -9.54
C GLY A 31 8.56 1.40 -10.76
N ASP A 32 9.72 1.14 -11.36
CA ASP A 32 10.16 1.80 -12.59
C ASP A 32 9.15 1.61 -13.73
N ARG A 33 8.71 0.36 -13.94
CA ARG A 33 7.73 0.05 -14.99
C ARG A 33 6.36 0.68 -14.72
N LEU A 34 5.91 0.74 -13.47
CA LEU A 34 4.68 1.43 -13.12
C LEU A 34 4.80 2.94 -13.36
N ASN A 35 5.95 3.54 -13.06
CA ASN A 35 6.17 4.96 -13.30
C ASN A 35 6.08 5.32 -14.79
N GLU A 36 6.64 4.49 -15.68
CA GLU A 36 6.49 4.64 -17.14
C GLU A 36 5.01 4.60 -17.55
N ILE A 37 4.25 3.63 -17.03
CA ILE A 37 2.81 3.51 -17.32
C ILE A 37 2.05 4.74 -16.83
N MET A 38 2.34 5.22 -15.63
CA MET A 38 1.69 6.40 -15.05
C MET A 38 2.01 7.68 -15.81
N GLU A 39 3.22 7.79 -16.36
CA GLU A 39 3.63 8.93 -17.18
C GLU A 39 2.90 8.96 -18.53
N GLU A 40 2.69 7.80 -19.14
CA GLU A 40 2.05 7.71 -20.46
C GLU A 40 0.52 7.71 -20.39
N TYR A 41 -0.07 7.04 -19.40
CA TYR A 41 -1.51 6.74 -19.36
C TYR A 41 -2.24 7.27 -18.12
N GLY A 42 -1.53 7.83 -17.13
CA GLY A 42 -2.12 8.13 -15.83
C GLY A 42 -2.34 6.88 -14.97
N TRP A 43 -3.26 6.94 -14.01
CA TRP A 43 -3.53 5.76 -13.17
C TRP A 43 -4.21 4.64 -13.98
N PRO A 44 -3.71 3.40 -13.96
CA PRO A 44 -4.33 2.29 -14.67
C PRO A 44 -5.59 1.81 -13.94
N THR A 45 -6.72 2.47 -14.19
CA THR A 45 -8.03 2.15 -13.59
C THR A 45 -8.59 0.82 -14.10
N ALA A 46 -9.54 0.25 -13.36
CA ALA A 46 -10.18 -1.02 -13.73
C ALA A 46 -10.89 -0.93 -15.11
N ASP A 47 -11.45 0.23 -15.46
CA ASP A 47 -12.08 0.44 -16.78
C ASP A 47 -11.09 0.34 -17.95
N LEU A 48 -9.82 0.72 -17.73
CA LEU A 48 -8.78 0.71 -18.76
C LEU A 48 -8.11 -0.66 -18.92
N VAL A 49 -7.85 -1.34 -17.79
CA VAL A 49 -6.97 -2.52 -17.78
C VAL A 49 -7.61 -3.77 -17.15
N GLY A 50 -8.83 -3.65 -16.62
CA GLY A 50 -9.51 -4.67 -15.84
C GLY A 50 -9.11 -4.67 -14.36
N GLU A 51 -9.99 -5.20 -13.51
CA GLU A 51 -9.84 -5.23 -12.04
C GLU A 51 -8.52 -5.83 -11.58
N GLU A 52 -8.14 -6.98 -12.14
CA GLU A 52 -6.92 -7.68 -11.78
C GLU A 52 -5.65 -6.84 -12.05
N ALA A 53 -5.62 -6.12 -13.18
CA ALA A 53 -4.48 -5.30 -13.56
C ALA A 53 -4.45 -3.99 -12.76
N ALA A 54 -5.60 -3.39 -12.47
CA ALA A 54 -5.69 -2.20 -11.61
C ALA A 54 -5.24 -2.53 -10.18
N ARG A 55 -5.70 -3.66 -9.62
CA ARG A 55 -5.23 -4.17 -8.34
C ARG A 55 -3.73 -4.47 -8.35
N ALA A 56 -3.22 -5.04 -9.43
CA ALA A 56 -1.79 -5.29 -9.61
C ALA A 56 -0.97 -3.99 -9.59
N ALA A 57 -1.43 -2.93 -10.25
CA ALA A 57 -0.77 -1.62 -10.22
C ALA A 57 -0.74 -1.03 -8.82
N TRP A 58 -1.85 -1.11 -8.08
CA TRP A 58 -1.90 -0.69 -6.68
C TRP A 58 -0.92 -1.45 -5.79
N LEU A 59 -0.81 -2.79 -5.95
CA LEU A 59 0.18 -3.59 -5.21
C LEU A 59 1.62 -3.19 -5.54
N VAL A 60 1.93 -2.90 -6.81
CA VAL A 60 3.25 -2.41 -7.19
C VAL A 60 3.56 -1.06 -6.54
N ALA A 61 2.59 -0.13 -6.51
CA ALA A 61 2.75 1.16 -5.83
C ALA A 61 2.97 0.99 -4.31
N GLN A 62 2.22 0.08 -3.66
CA GLN A 62 2.39 -0.25 -2.25
C GLN A 62 3.80 -0.75 -1.91
N HIS A 63 4.42 -1.50 -2.82
CA HIS A 63 5.75 -2.08 -2.61
C HIS A 63 6.90 -1.22 -3.12
N ALA A 64 6.62 -0.06 -3.73
CA ALA A 64 7.63 0.90 -4.19
C ALA A 64 8.24 1.71 -3.03
N ASP A 65 8.51 1.08 -1.87
CA ASP A 65 8.88 1.72 -0.60
C ASP A 65 10.18 2.54 -0.67
N ARG A 66 11.03 2.24 -1.66
CA ARG A 66 12.33 2.87 -1.87
C ARG A 66 12.30 3.91 -2.99
N GLN A 67 11.11 4.17 -3.55
CA GLN A 67 10.86 5.07 -4.68
C GLN A 67 9.72 6.03 -4.34
N LEU A 68 9.98 6.96 -3.42
CA LEU A 68 8.99 7.91 -2.91
C LEU A 68 8.36 8.77 -4.01
N ASP A 69 9.12 9.10 -5.05
CA ASP A 69 8.63 9.79 -6.25
C ASP A 69 7.53 8.98 -6.97
N VAL A 70 7.72 7.66 -7.10
CA VAL A 70 6.70 6.76 -7.67
C VAL A 70 5.47 6.68 -6.76
N GLN A 71 5.66 6.52 -5.44
CA GLN A 71 4.54 6.49 -4.49
C GLN A 71 3.75 7.80 -4.49
N ARG A 72 4.41 8.96 -4.50
CA ARG A 72 3.77 10.29 -4.57
C ARG A 72 2.96 10.47 -5.85
N ARG A 73 3.51 10.08 -7.00
CA ARG A 73 2.80 10.15 -8.28
C ARG A 73 1.59 9.23 -8.29
N ALA A 74 1.76 7.98 -7.87
CA ALA A 74 0.67 7.02 -7.73
C ALA A 74 -0.44 7.57 -6.83
N LEU A 75 -0.07 8.11 -5.66
CA LEU A 75 -1.00 8.69 -4.70
C LEU A 75 -1.77 9.90 -5.27
N GLN A 76 -1.10 10.78 -6.02
CA GLN A 76 -1.76 11.90 -6.70
C GLN A 76 -2.77 11.41 -7.75
N LEU A 77 -2.37 10.47 -8.61
CA LEU A 77 -3.23 9.98 -9.68
C LEU A 77 -4.40 9.14 -9.13
N MET A 78 -4.17 8.34 -8.09
CA MET A 78 -5.24 7.62 -7.39
C MET A 78 -6.24 8.55 -6.72
N ARG A 79 -5.80 9.68 -6.13
CA ARG A 79 -6.74 10.68 -5.59
C ARG A 79 -7.70 11.19 -6.67
N GLN A 80 -7.17 11.48 -7.86
CA GLN A 80 -7.99 11.89 -8.99
C GLN A 80 -8.96 10.76 -9.41
N ALA A 81 -8.46 9.55 -9.60
CA ALA A 81 -9.28 8.40 -9.99
C ALA A 81 -10.41 8.12 -8.97
N VAL A 82 -10.14 8.21 -7.66
CA VAL A 82 -11.17 8.06 -6.61
C VAL A 82 -12.21 9.19 -6.71
N SER A 83 -11.78 10.44 -6.93
CA SER A 83 -12.72 11.56 -7.10
C SER A 83 -13.63 11.42 -8.32
N GLU A 84 -13.15 10.70 -9.34
CA GLU A 84 -13.88 10.38 -10.56
C GLU A 84 -14.69 9.08 -10.44
N GLY A 85 -14.57 8.35 -9.32
CA GLY A 85 -15.25 7.07 -9.08
C GLY A 85 -14.64 5.88 -9.81
N SER A 86 -13.43 6.01 -10.35
CA SER A 86 -12.73 4.99 -11.15
C SER A 86 -11.66 4.20 -10.36
N ALA A 87 -11.54 4.46 -9.05
CA ALA A 87 -10.73 3.71 -8.10
C ALA A 87 -11.37 3.71 -6.69
N GLY A 88 -10.97 2.75 -5.85
CA GLY A 88 -11.51 2.60 -4.50
C GLY A 88 -10.87 3.52 -3.45
N PRO A 89 -11.66 4.15 -2.56
CA PRO A 89 -11.12 4.99 -1.47
C PRO A 89 -10.30 4.19 -0.46
N ARG A 90 -10.62 2.90 -0.27
CA ARG A 90 -9.87 1.96 0.54
C ARG A 90 -8.42 1.82 0.05
N GLU A 91 -8.23 1.51 -1.23
CA GLU A 91 -6.89 1.34 -1.82
C GLU A 91 -6.07 2.64 -1.72
N LEU A 92 -6.73 3.79 -1.92
CA LEU A 92 -6.11 5.10 -1.73
C LEU A 92 -5.65 5.32 -0.28
N ALA A 93 -6.48 4.99 0.72
CA ALA A 93 -6.14 5.15 2.13
C ALA A 93 -4.89 4.35 2.54
N PHE A 94 -4.78 3.11 2.05
CA PHE A 94 -3.61 2.27 2.29
C PHE A 94 -2.33 2.84 1.64
N LEU A 95 -2.41 3.31 0.39
CA LEU A 95 -1.26 3.93 -0.29
C LEU A 95 -0.86 5.24 0.37
N HIS A 96 -1.83 6.00 0.87
CA HIS A 96 -1.58 7.25 1.57
C HIS A 96 -0.77 7.04 2.84
N ASP A 97 -1.22 6.14 3.71
CA ASP A 97 -0.50 5.77 4.93
C ASP A 97 0.88 5.18 4.63
N ARG A 98 1.01 4.31 3.62
CA ARG A 98 2.31 3.76 3.19
C ARG A 98 3.28 4.87 2.81
N THR A 99 2.81 5.83 2.00
CA THR A 99 3.60 6.98 1.57
C THR A 99 4.01 7.83 2.77
N LEU A 100 3.09 8.15 3.68
CA LEU A 100 3.38 8.93 4.89
C LEU A 100 4.45 8.26 5.75
N VAL A 101 4.32 6.95 6.01
CA VAL A 101 5.33 6.20 6.80
C VAL A 101 6.70 6.23 6.13
N ASN A 102 6.76 5.99 4.82
CA ASN A 102 8.03 6.01 4.08
C ASN A 102 8.66 7.41 4.00
N GLU A 103 7.85 8.47 4.12
CA GLU A 103 8.31 9.86 4.27
C GLU A 103 8.70 10.23 5.71
N GLY A 104 8.53 9.32 6.66
CA GLY A 104 8.78 9.57 8.09
C GLY A 104 7.65 10.32 8.81
N GLY A 105 6.48 10.43 8.18
CA GLY A 105 5.27 11.01 8.75
C GLY A 105 4.44 10.01 9.56
N LYS A 106 3.40 10.54 10.20
CA LYS A 106 2.38 9.72 10.89
C LYS A 106 1.27 9.33 9.93
N GLN A 107 0.65 8.19 10.21
CA GLN A 107 -0.48 7.65 9.44
C GLN A 107 -1.80 8.34 9.76
N ILE A 108 -2.79 8.19 8.89
CA ILE A 108 -4.16 8.64 9.10
C ILE A 108 -5.08 7.46 9.47
N TYR A 109 -4.95 6.34 8.76
CA TYR A 109 -5.88 5.21 8.87
C TYR A 109 -5.30 3.99 9.61
N GLY A 110 -4.05 4.07 10.06
CA GLY A 110 -3.36 3.00 10.79
C GLY A 110 -3.16 1.72 9.96
N THR A 111 -3.03 1.83 8.64
CA THR A 111 -2.98 0.65 7.76
C THR A 111 -1.61 -0.03 7.69
N GLN A 112 -0.52 0.64 8.08
CA GLN A 112 0.83 0.11 8.09
C GLN A 112 1.22 -0.36 9.49
N ILE A 113 1.58 -1.64 9.59
CA ILE A 113 2.00 -2.29 10.82
C ILE A 113 3.50 -2.11 11.03
N ALA A 114 3.89 -1.61 12.20
CA ALA A 114 5.28 -1.44 12.61
C ALA A 114 5.89 -2.74 13.15
N GLY A 115 5.06 -3.62 13.71
CA GLY A 115 5.48 -4.91 14.24
C GLY A 115 4.38 -5.56 15.08
N VAL A 116 4.77 -6.56 15.87
CA VAL A 116 3.88 -7.23 16.83
C VAL A 116 4.40 -6.96 18.23
N LYS A 117 3.51 -6.57 19.15
CA LYS A 117 3.80 -6.39 20.57
C LYS A 117 2.77 -7.16 21.38
N ASP A 118 3.22 -7.96 22.34
CA ASP A 118 2.36 -8.76 23.20
C ASP A 118 1.36 -9.65 22.42
N GLY A 119 1.78 -10.14 21.24
CA GLY A 119 0.95 -10.95 20.34
C GLY A 119 -0.02 -10.17 19.45
N ALA A 120 -0.10 -8.84 19.59
CA ALA A 120 -0.99 -7.99 18.80
C ALA A 120 -0.21 -7.16 17.76
N PRO A 121 -0.70 -7.03 16.52
CA PRO A 121 -0.16 -6.09 15.54
C PRO A 121 -0.26 -4.65 16.03
N VAL A 122 0.82 -3.90 15.92
CA VAL A 122 0.89 -2.48 16.31
C VAL A 122 1.16 -1.64 15.06
N PRO A 123 0.33 -0.62 14.74
CA PRO A 123 0.57 0.24 13.61
C PRO A 123 1.75 1.19 13.87
N TRP A 124 2.36 1.73 12.80
CA TRP A 124 3.18 2.94 12.95
C TRP A 124 2.33 4.08 13.55
N PRO A 125 2.94 5.09 14.21
CA PRO A 125 2.20 6.17 14.85
C PRO A 125 1.16 6.82 13.92
N CYS A 126 -0.05 7.01 14.44
CA CYS A 126 -1.13 7.73 13.76
C CYS A 126 -1.19 9.18 14.24
N GLU A 127 -1.64 10.09 13.37
CA GLU A 127 -1.82 11.50 13.70
C GLU A 127 -2.89 11.68 14.79
N ASP A 128 -4.01 10.98 14.65
CA ASP A 128 -5.12 10.98 15.61
C ASP A 128 -5.55 9.53 15.92
N PRO A 129 -4.87 8.86 16.86
CA PRO A 129 -5.14 7.46 17.18
C PRO A 129 -6.57 7.20 17.67
N GLU A 130 -7.22 8.19 18.29
CA GLU A 130 -8.58 8.05 18.86
C GLU A 130 -9.65 8.06 17.77
N ARG A 131 -9.35 8.65 16.60
CA ARG A 131 -10.28 8.76 15.46
C ARG A 131 -10.01 7.77 14.33
N VAL A 132 -9.03 6.88 14.48
CA VAL A 132 -8.65 5.92 13.41
C VAL A 132 -9.85 5.11 12.91
N ASP A 133 -10.69 4.58 13.81
CA ASP A 133 -11.83 3.77 13.39
C ASP A 133 -12.96 4.57 12.72
N GLU A 134 -13.15 5.84 13.11
CA GLU A 134 -14.05 6.78 12.43
C GLU A 134 -13.55 7.02 10.99
N LEU A 135 -12.28 7.36 10.85
CA LEU A 135 -11.64 7.63 9.55
C LEU A 135 -11.62 6.39 8.65
N ARG A 136 -11.43 5.20 9.22
CA ARG A 136 -11.48 3.92 8.49
C ARG A 136 -12.88 3.64 7.93
N ALA A 137 -13.93 3.91 8.71
CA ALA A 137 -15.31 3.73 8.28
C ALA A 137 -15.65 4.60 7.05
N ASP A 138 -15.16 5.84 7.00
CA ASP A 138 -15.38 6.78 5.88
C ASP A 138 -14.83 6.27 4.53
N VAL A 139 -13.82 5.41 4.56
CA VAL A 139 -13.18 4.84 3.37
C VAL A 139 -13.46 3.34 3.18
N GLY A 140 -14.40 2.78 3.95
CA GLY A 140 -14.83 1.39 3.83
C GLY A 140 -13.80 0.38 4.36
N ILE A 141 -13.06 0.75 5.40
CA ILE A 141 -12.14 -0.14 6.11
C ILE A 141 -12.75 -0.51 7.46
N GLU A 142 -12.68 -1.78 7.85
CA GLU A 142 -13.13 -2.27 9.14
C GLU A 142 -12.32 -1.66 10.30
N PRO A 143 -12.87 -1.54 11.52
CA PRO A 143 -12.12 -1.11 12.70
C PRO A 143 -10.79 -1.85 12.86
N PHE A 144 -9.76 -1.18 13.39
CA PHE A 144 -8.39 -1.68 13.40
C PHE A 144 -8.29 -3.10 13.97
N ASP A 145 -8.85 -3.33 15.17
CA ASP A 145 -8.81 -4.63 15.84
C ASP A 145 -9.51 -5.72 15.02
N ALA A 146 -10.66 -5.40 14.42
CA ALA A 146 -11.41 -6.33 13.58
C ALA A 146 -10.66 -6.67 12.28
N TYR A 147 -9.95 -5.71 11.71
CA TYR A 147 -9.14 -5.90 10.52
C TYR A 147 -7.92 -6.79 10.81
N VAL A 148 -7.15 -6.48 11.85
CA VAL A 148 -5.91 -7.23 12.14
C VAL A 148 -6.19 -8.65 12.62
N ALA A 149 -7.33 -8.90 13.29
CA ALA A 149 -7.76 -10.23 13.70
C ALA A 149 -7.94 -11.21 12.51
N GLN A 150 -8.16 -10.71 11.29
CA GLN A 150 -8.26 -11.54 10.08
C GLN A 150 -6.90 -12.11 9.63
N PHE A 151 -5.80 -11.51 10.08
CA PHE A 151 -4.43 -11.83 9.67
C PHE A 151 -3.59 -12.39 10.81
N SER A 152 -4.08 -12.35 12.05
CA SER A 152 -3.49 -13.05 13.18
C SER A 152 -3.67 -14.56 13.01
N VAL A 153 -2.57 -15.25 12.72
CA VAL A 153 -2.53 -16.71 12.79
C VAL A 153 -2.51 -17.10 14.28
N ALA A 154 -3.44 -17.98 14.68
CA ALA A 154 -3.47 -18.59 16.01
C ALA A 154 -2.25 -19.49 16.26
#